data_AF-A0A8T5FKW3-F1
#
_entry.id   AF-A0A8T5FKW3-F1
#
_cell.length_a   1.000
_cell.length_b   1.000
_cell.length_c   1.000
_cell.angle_alpha   90.00
_cell.angle_beta   90.00
_cell.angle_gamma   90.00
#
_symmetry.space_group_name_H-M   'P 1'
#
loop_
_entity.id
_entity.type
_entity.pdbx_description
1 polymer ?
#
loop_
_entity_poly.entity_id
_entity_poly.type
_entity_poly.pdbx_seq_one_letter_code
_entity_poly.pdbx_strand_id
1 'polypeptide(L)'
;MEKKAQSLSINTIVVAAIALFVMVLLIVVVVGNMSKFRKNADACGANGGRCMDDDDVEEKCSGTYDRTRREYNCYDFRGEIEEGKVCCVST
;
A
#
# COMPACT_ATOMS: atom_id res chain seq x y z
N MET A 1 54.94 -10.50 8.81
CA MET A 1 53.77 -9.79 9.37
C MET A 1 52.59 -10.76 9.26
N GLU A 2 52.36 -11.54 10.31
CA GLU A 2 51.30 -12.57 10.28
C GLU A 2 49.95 -11.90 10.48
N LYS A 3 49.08 -12.00 9.46
CA LYS A 3 47.70 -11.52 9.53
C LYS A 3 46.98 -12.38 10.57
N LYS A 4 46.71 -11.82 11.76
CA LYS A 4 45.77 -12.42 12.71
C LYS A 4 44.43 -12.54 11.99
N ALA A 5 44.11 -13.74 11.52
CA ALA A 5 42.74 -14.09 11.20
C ALA A 5 41.95 -13.87 12.50
N GLN A 6 41.22 -12.76 12.55
CA GLN A 6 40.23 -12.53 13.59
C GLN A 6 39.24 -13.68 13.44
N SER A 7 39.35 -14.68 14.31
CA SER A 7 38.33 -15.70 14.43
C SER A 7 37.07 -14.96 14.85
N LEU A 8 36.16 -14.73 13.90
CA LEU A 8 34.83 -14.28 14.22
C LEU A 8 34.28 -15.30 15.21
N SER A 9 34.02 -14.84 16.43
CA SER A 9 33.49 -15.69 17.50
C SER A 9 32.23 -16.35 16.96
N ILE A 10 32.10 -17.67 17.15
CA ILE A 10 30.93 -18.43 16.73
C ILE A 10 29.64 -17.75 17.23
N ASN A 11 29.68 -17.15 18.42
CA ASN A 11 28.56 -16.39 18.98
C ASN A 11 28.14 -15.21 18.11
N THR A 12 29.09 -14.49 17.49
CA THR A 12 28.80 -13.38 16.58
C THR A 12 28.11 -13.88 15.32
N ILE A 13 28.54 -15.02 14.78
CA ILE A 13 27.90 -15.64 13.60
C ILE A 13 26.47 -16.06 13.93
N VAL A 14 26.25 -16.69 15.09
CA VAL A 14 24.93 -17.12 15.54
C VAL A 14 23.98 -15.93 15.73
N VAL A 15 24.43 -14.87 16.40
CA VAL A 15 23.60 -13.67 16.61
C VAL A 15 23.27 -12.98 15.29
N ALA A 16 24.23 -12.87 14.37
CA ALA A 16 23.99 -12.30 13.04
C ALA A 16 22.95 -13.10 12.24
N ALA A 17 23.02 -14.44 12.29
CA ALA A 17 22.05 -15.30 11.62
C ALA A 17 20.63 -15.13 12.19
N ILE A 18 20.48 -15.06 13.51
CA ILE A 18 19.18 -14.82 14.17
C ILE A 18 18.62 -13.45 13.77
N ALA A 19 19.46 -12.41 13.81
CA ALA A 19 19.05 -11.05 13.44
C ALA A 19 18.56 -10.97 11.98
N LEU A 20 19.29 -11.60 11.05
CA LEU A 20 18.88 -11.68 9.65
C LEU A 20 17.54 -12.43 9.49
N PHE A 21 17.36 -13.54 10.20
CA PHE A 21 16.11 -14.30 10.14
C PHE A 21 14.91 -13.46 10.61
N VAL A 22 15.04 -12.80 11.77
CA VAL A 22 14.00 -11.91 12.30
C VAL A 22 13.72 -10.76 11.33
N MET A 23 14.76 -10.17 10.73
CA MET A 23 14.59 -9.09 9.76
C MET A 23 13.78 -9.54 8.53
N VAL A 24 14.04 -10.73 7.99
CA VAL A 24 13.25 -11.27 6.87
C VAL A 24 11.79 -11.44 7.27
N LEU A 25 11.51 -11.99 8.46
CA LEU A 25 10.14 -12.15 8.95
C LEU A 25 9.41 -10.81 9.07
N LEU A 26 10.08 -9.79 9.60
CA LEU A 26 9.52 -8.44 9.70
C LEU A 26 9.21 -7.85 8.32
N ILE A 27 10.13 -7.99 7.35
CA ILE A 27 9.92 -7.48 5.99
C ILE A 27 8.66 -8.09 5.38
N VAL A 28 8.47 -9.42 5.47
CA VAL A 28 7.30 -10.09 4.86
C VAL A 28 5.99 -9.55 5.44
N VAL A 29 5.90 -9.40 6.77
CA VAL A 29 4.71 -8.87 7.43
C VAL A 29 4.46 -7.42 7.08
N VAL A 30 5.50 -6.60 7.07
CA VAL A 30 5.41 -5.17 6.76
C VAL A 30 4.98 -4.96 5.31
N VAL A 31 5.62 -5.64 4.34
CA VAL A 31 5.27 -5.52 2.92
C VAL A 31 3.83 -5.95 2.65
N GLY A 32 3.37 -7.05 3.27
CA GLY A 32 1.98 -7.51 3.15
C GLY A 32 0.96 -6.48 3.65
N ASN A 33 1.24 -5.83 4.78
CA ASN A 33 0.36 -4.80 5.34
C ASN A 33 0.49 -3.44 4.62
N MET A 34 1.67 -3.10 4.11
CA MET A 34 1.92 -1.84 3.41
C MET A 34 1.15 -1.77 2.09
N SER A 35 0.99 -2.90 1.39
CA SER A 35 0.13 -2.99 0.21
C SER A 35 -1.34 -2.68 0.54
N LYS A 36 -1.88 -3.26 1.62
CA LYS A 36 -3.24 -2.97 2.10
C LYS A 36 -3.40 -1.52 2.54
N PHE A 37 -2.41 -0.99 3.26
CA PHE A 37 -2.41 0.39 3.69
C PHE A 37 -2.43 1.35 2.49
N ARG A 38 -1.61 1.09 1.46
CA ARG A 38 -1.60 1.91 0.24
C ARG A 38 -2.97 1.91 -0.42
N LYS A 39 -3.55 0.73 -0.66
CA LYS A 39 -4.90 0.57 -1.24
C LYS A 39 -5.99 1.28 -0.44
N ASN A 40 -5.87 1.30 0.89
CA ASN A 40 -6.83 2.01 1.73
C ASN A 40 -6.60 3.52 1.70
N ALA A 41 -5.36 3.99 1.56
CA ALA A 41 -5.02 5.40 1.54
C ALA A 41 -5.44 6.07 0.22
N ASP A 42 -5.34 5.36 -0.91
CA ASP A 42 -5.76 5.85 -2.22
C ASP A 42 -7.19 5.41 -2.60
N ALA A 43 -7.87 4.60 -1.79
CA ALA A 43 -9.26 4.26 -2.00
C ALA A 43 -10.14 5.52 -1.98
N CYS A 44 -10.99 5.66 -3.00
CA CYS A 44 -11.96 6.75 -3.10
C CYS A 44 -12.84 6.89 -1.84
N GLY A 45 -13.35 5.77 -1.31
CA GLY A 45 -14.20 5.77 -0.13
C GLY A 45 -13.49 6.21 1.15
N ALA A 46 -12.19 5.95 1.28
CA ALA A 46 -11.41 6.39 2.43
C ALA A 46 -11.14 7.90 2.43
N ASN A 47 -11.22 8.52 1.25
CA ASN A 47 -11.04 9.96 1.05
C ASN A 47 -12.37 10.72 0.99
N GLY A 48 -13.46 10.13 1.54
CA GLY A 48 -14.77 10.77 1.60
C GLY A 48 -15.51 10.83 0.25
N GLY A 49 -15.05 10.05 -0.73
CA GLY A 49 -15.65 10.00 -2.06
C GLY A 49 -16.52 8.76 -2.31
N ARG A 50 -17.14 8.74 -3.49
CA ARG A 50 -17.86 7.59 -4.04
C ARG A 50 -17.40 7.32 -5.46
N CYS A 51 -17.23 6.04 -5.78
CA CYS A 51 -16.93 5.59 -7.13
C CYS A 51 -18.18 5.61 -8.00
N MET A 52 -18.07 6.26 -9.16
CA MET A 52 -19.10 6.30 -10.20
C MET A 52 -18.51 5.84 -11.53
N ASP A 53 -19.34 5.31 -12.41
CA ASP A 53 -18.95 4.98 -13.77
C ASP A 53 -18.61 6.28 -14.55
N ASP A 54 -17.54 6.25 -15.36
CA ASP A 54 -17.00 7.42 -16.09
C ASP A 54 -18.06 8.04 -17.01
N ASP A 55 -18.90 7.19 -17.62
CA ASP A 55 -20.00 7.59 -18.49
C ASP A 55 -21.07 8.44 -17.77
N ASP A 56 -21.20 8.27 -16.45
CA ASP A 56 -22.22 8.94 -15.63
C ASP A 56 -21.66 10.09 -14.78
N VAL A 57 -20.38 10.43 -14.94
CA VAL A 57 -19.69 11.39 -14.07
C VAL A 57 -20.34 12.78 -14.11
N GLU A 58 -20.68 13.30 -15.30
CA GLU A 58 -21.25 14.65 -15.38
C GLU A 58 -22.62 14.76 -14.71
N GLU A 59 -23.43 13.69 -14.72
CA GLU A 59 -24.76 13.69 -14.11
C GLU A 59 -24.72 13.35 -12.62
N LYS A 60 -23.92 12.35 -12.22
CA LYS A 60 -23.94 11.79 -10.86
C LYS A 60 -22.92 12.42 -9.92
N CYS A 61 -21.84 12.98 -10.47
CA CYS A 61 -20.79 13.65 -9.70
C CYS A 61 -21.14 15.13 -9.50
N SER A 62 -21.96 15.73 -10.38
CA SER A 62 -22.39 17.12 -10.28
C SER A 62 -23.60 17.25 -9.34
N GLY A 63 -23.37 17.76 -8.12
CA GLY A 63 -24.42 18.00 -7.14
C GLY A 63 -23.89 17.80 -5.72
N THR A 64 -24.00 16.58 -5.21
CA THR A 64 -23.56 16.22 -3.84
C THR A 64 -22.03 16.15 -3.69
N TYR A 65 -21.29 16.05 -4.80
CA TYR A 65 -19.83 15.99 -4.82
C TYR A 65 -19.28 17.23 -5.55
N ASP A 66 -18.15 17.75 -5.11
CA ASP A 66 -17.60 19.03 -5.62
C ASP A 66 -16.67 18.83 -6.82
N ARG A 67 -16.05 17.66 -6.92
CA ARG A 67 -14.97 17.41 -7.88
C ARG A 67 -14.72 15.93 -8.12
N THR A 68 -14.23 15.64 -9.31
CA THR A 68 -13.64 14.34 -9.67
C THR A 68 -12.17 14.30 -9.31
N ARG A 69 -11.71 13.16 -8.79
CA ARG A 69 -10.30 12.89 -8.48
C ARG A 69 -9.87 11.59 -9.14
N ARG A 70 -9.06 11.69 -10.18
CA ARG A 70 -8.45 10.52 -10.86
C ARG A 70 -7.24 9.94 -10.11
N GLU A 71 -6.79 10.63 -9.07
CA GLU A 71 -5.69 10.17 -8.20
C GLU A 71 -6.15 9.07 -7.24
N TYR A 72 -7.46 9.00 -6.95
CA TYR A 72 -8.03 7.98 -6.09
C TYR A 72 -8.57 6.82 -6.90
N ASN A 73 -8.29 5.63 -6.42
CA ASN A 73 -8.66 4.39 -7.06
C ASN A 73 -10.00 3.88 -6.55
N CYS A 74 -10.77 3.32 -7.47
CA CYS A 74 -11.97 2.57 -7.17
C CYS A 74 -11.59 1.09 -7.13
N TYR A 75 -11.61 0.50 -5.94
CA TYR A 75 -11.28 -0.90 -5.75
C TYR A 75 -12.54 -1.75 -5.67
N ASP A 76 -12.51 -2.92 -6.32
CA ASP A 76 -13.54 -3.94 -6.18
C ASP A 76 -13.43 -4.69 -4.83
N PHE A 77 -14.31 -5.67 -4.62
CA PHE A 77 -14.26 -6.52 -3.43
C PHE A 77 -13.02 -7.44 -3.35
N ARG A 78 -12.27 -7.59 -4.45
CA ARG A 78 -11.01 -8.33 -4.53
C ARG A 78 -9.80 -7.41 -4.31
N GLY A 79 -10.02 -6.09 -4.25
CA GLY A 79 -8.98 -5.07 -4.13
C GLY A 79 -8.24 -4.80 -5.44
N GLU A 80 -8.85 -5.08 -6.59
CA GLU A 80 -8.37 -4.72 -7.93
C GLU A 80 -8.99 -3.39 -8.37
N ILE A 81 -8.30 -2.63 -9.22
CA ILE A 81 -8.80 -1.34 -9.70
C ILE A 81 -9.94 -1.62 -10.69
N GLU A 82 -11.13 -1.08 -10.42
CA GLU A 82 -12.25 -1.10 -11.35
C GLU A 82 -12.01 -0.04 -12.44
N GLU A 83 -11.70 -0.51 -13.65
CA GLU A 83 -11.55 0.34 -14.82
C GLU A 83 -12.89 0.98 -15.21
N GLY A 84 -12.84 2.18 -15.80
CA GLY A 84 -14.04 2.92 -16.17
C GLY A 84 -14.79 3.54 -14.99
N LYS A 85 -14.19 3.59 -13.79
CA LYS A 85 -14.74 4.32 -12.65
C LYS A 85 -13.88 5.50 -12.24
N VAL A 86 -14.54 6.58 -11.84
CA VAL A 86 -13.91 7.80 -11.36
C VAL A 86 -14.38 8.08 -9.93
N CYS A 87 -13.46 8.60 -9.11
CA CYS A 87 -13.79 9.00 -7.75
C CYS A 87 -14.42 10.40 -7.71
N CYS A 88 -15.63 10.49 -7.17
CA CYS A 88 -16.35 11.73 -6.86
C CYS A 88 -16.15 12.07 -5.39
N VAL A 89 -15.59 13.24 -5.07
CA VAL A 89 -15.30 13.65 -3.69
C VAL A 89 -16.08 14.92 -3.33
N SER A 90 -16.71 14.92 -2.16
CA SER A 90 -17.35 16.09 -1.55
C SER A 90 -16.35 16.67 -0.54
N THR A 91 -16.07 17.97 -0.60
CA THR A 91 -15.02 18.61 0.22
C THR A 91 -15.54 18.98 1.60
#